data_AF-B4JES3-F1
#
_entry.id   AF-B4JES3-F1
#
_cell.length_a   1.000
_cell.length_b   1.000
_cell.length_c   1.000
_cell.angle_alpha   90.00
_cell.angle_beta   90.00
_cell.angle_gamma   90.00
#
_symmetry.space_group_name_H-M   'P 1'
#
loop_
_entity.id
_entity.type
_entity.pdbx_description
1 polymer ?
#
loop_
_entity_poly.entity_id
_entity_poly.type
_entity_poly.pdbx_seq_one_letter_code
_entity_poly.pdbx_strand_id
1 'polypeptide(L)'
;MPTAKCFGINLNYKKPASFESTEAENDWREKSIEEALELKIKLESGQIDPKSLAETERIVIEPVRSEIPKQEAERFRKELIDQEHALFMERDFIQLSQQLRECLGLGCAKVGLCLKILDQLKDVELNKLMLLRNPECVDIMRQLRHYVGNLDLWKMDKNDEEEFKKRATIIRKVSTGIYDTFKTLFNTDPKENFWIEFCEKVKVYKAYTTRINDNLRITMSQQSYDNLVKTKNEENEKSEEGAKN
;
A
#
# COMPACT_ATOMS: atom_id res chain seq x y z
N MET A 1 21.28 -9.07 2.86
CA MET A 1 20.07 -8.29 3.19
C MET A 1 20.53 -6.90 3.61
N PRO A 2 20.03 -5.81 3.02
CA PRO A 2 20.22 -4.49 3.63
C PRO A 2 19.56 -4.51 5.01
N THR A 3 20.30 -4.13 6.04
CA THR A 3 19.79 -4.08 7.42
C THR A 3 18.85 -2.89 7.54
N ALA A 4 17.58 -3.12 7.88
CA ALA A 4 16.66 -2.04 8.22
C ALA A 4 17.21 -1.27 9.43
N LYS A 5 17.19 0.07 9.36
CA LYS A 5 17.58 0.93 10.48
C LYS A 5 16.34 1.40 11.21
N CYS A 6 16.35 1.28 12.53
CA CYS A 6 15.31 1.84 13.39
C CYS A 6 15.67 3.29 13.74
N PHE A 7 14.67 4.17 13.75
CA PHE A 7 14.83 5.56 14.15
C PHE A 7 13.88 5.86 15.31
N GLY A 8 14.41 6.42 16.39
CA GLY A 8 13.64 6.95 17.51
C GLY A 8 13.48 8.47 17.38
N ILE A 9 12.34 9.01 17.81
CA ILE A 9 12.12 10.47 17.90
C ILE A 9 12.31 10.89 19.35
N ASN A 10 13.18 11.87 19.58
CA ASN A 10 13.48 12.37 20.91
C ASN A 10 12.36 13.29 21.41
N LEU A 11 11.54 12.79 22.34
CA LEU A 11 10.48 13.56 23.01
C LEU A 11 11.02 14.64 23.94
N ASN A 12 12.30 14.58 24.33
CA ASN A 12 12.94 15.59 25.17
C ASN A 12 13.70 16.66 24.35
N TYR A 13 13.54 16.67 23.03
CA TYR A 13 14.17 17.67 22.17
C TYR A 13 13.80 19.09 22.60
N LYS A 14 14.82 19.93 22.84
CA LYS A 14 14.66 21.31 23.34
C LYS A 14 13.85 21.44 24.63
N LYS A 15 13.87 20.41 25.49
CA LYS A 15 13.22 20.48 26.80
C LYS A 15 13.83 21.60 27.67
N PRO A 16 13.01 22.52 28.23
CA PRO A 16 13.48 23.51 29.19
C PRO A 16 14.10 22.86 30.43
N ALA A 17 15.12 23.50 31.01
CA ALA A 17 15.76 23.03 32.24
C ALA A 17 14.82 23.07 33.46
N SER A 18 13.85 23.99 33.45
CA SER A 18 12.82 24.15 34.48
C SER A 18 11.52 24.69 33.87
N PHE A 19 10.39 24.39 34.52
CA PHE A 19 9.07 24.90 34.15
C PHE A 19 8.53 25.82 35.26
N GLU A 20 7.76 26.84 34.87
CA GLU A 20 7.16 27.80 35.81
C GLU A 20 6.05 27.17 36.65
N SER A 21 5.37 26.16 36.11
CA SER A 21 4.31 25.42 36.78
C SER A 21 4.23 23.98 36.26
N THR A 22 3.52 23.12 37.00
CA THR A 22 3.18 21.76 36.55
C THR A 22 2.30 21.75 35.30
N GLU A 23 1.47 22.78 35.13
CA GLU A 23 0.62 22.96 33.94
C GLU A 23 1.47 23.29 32.72
N ALA A 24 2.42 24.22 32.84
CA ALA A 24 3.37 24.55 31.77
C ALA A 24 4.24 23.35 31.36
N GLU A 25 4.59 22.47 32.31
CA GLU A 25 5.28 21.22 32.00
C GLU A 25 4.40 20.25 31.20
N ASN A 26 3.12 20.11 31.57
CA ASN A 26 2.18 19.26 30.86
C ASN A 26 1.92 19.78 29.44
N ASP A 27 1.67 21.08 29.28
CA ASP A 27 1.48 21.73 27.98
C ASP A 27 2.68 21.52 27.05
N TRP A 28 3.90 21.63 27.60
CA TRP A 28 5.12 21.38 26.83
C TRP A 28 5.23 19.91 26.42
N ARG A 29 4.89 18.96 27.31
CA ARG A 29 4.90 17.53 26.98
C ARG A 29 3.90 17.19 25.89
N GLU A 30 2.68 17.70 25.96
CA GLU A 30 1.65 17.48 24.96
C GLU A 30 2.08 18.02 23.58
N LYS A 31 2.60 19.25 23.53
CA LYS A 31 3.16 19.82 22.30
C LYS A 31 4.34 19.01 21.75
N SER A 32 5.24 18.54 22.61
CA SER A 32 6.37 17.73 22.17
C SER A 32 5.92 16.39 21.56
N ILE A 33 4.88 15.78 22.12
CA ILE A 33 4.27 14.56 21.58
C ILE A 33 3.62 14.85 20.22
N GLU A 34 2.87 15.93 20.10
CA GLU A 34 2.25 16.36 18.84
C GLU A 34 3.29 16.59 17.74
N GLU A 35 4.32 17.38 18.03
CA GLU A 35 5.44 17.63 17.11
C GLU A 35 6.19 16.34 16.73
N ALA A 36 6.31 15.38 17.66
CA ALA A 36 6.96 14.11 17.40
C ALA A 36 6.11 13.21 16.50
N LEU A 37 4.78 13.21 16.68
CA LEU A 37 3.85 12.50 15.81
C LEU A 37 3.82 13.08 14.40
N GLU A 38 3.80 14.41 14.28
CA GLU A 38 3.92 15.08 12.98
C GLU A 38 5.24 14.71 12.29
N LEU A 39 6.35 14.72 13.04
CA LEU A 39 7.64 14.34 12.50
C LEU A 39 7.65 12.86 12.07
N LYS A 40 7.06 11.96 12.84
CA LYS A 40 6.89 10.54 12.47
C LYS A 40 6.19 10.44 11.11
N ILE A 41 5.06 11.12 10.95
CA ILE A 41 4.28 11.10 9.70
C ILE A 41 5.11 11.63 8.52
N LYS A 42 5.84 12.74 8.71
CA LYS A 42 6.68 13.33 7.64
C LYS A 42 7.85 12.42 7.26
N LEU A 43 8.44 11.70 8.21
CA LEU A 43 9.50 10.71 7.94
C LEU A 43 8.94 9.50 7.19
N GLU A 44 7.82 8.93 7.66
CA GLU A 44 7.19 7.73 7.05
C GLU A 44 6.63 7.99 5.65
N SER A 45 6.19 9.22 5.38
CA SER A 45 5.74 9.66 4.06
C SER A 45 6.86 10.15 3.15
N GLY A 46 8.12 10.19 3.63
CA GLY A 46 9.28 10.61 2.83
C GLY A 46 9.36 12.10 2.55
N GLN A 47 8.60 12.93 3.27
CA GLN A 47 8.66 14.39 3.18
C GLN A 47 9.95 14.94 3.82
N ILE A 48 10.52 14.23 4.78
CA ILE A 48 11.77 14.57 5.46
C ILE A 48 12.75 13.40 5.35
N ASP A 49 14.00 13.68 4.96
CA ASP A 49 15.09 12.70 5.02
C ASP A 49 15.61 12.59 6.47
N PRO A 50 15.58 11.40 7.11
CA PRO A 50 16.16 11.21 8.44
C PRO A 50 17.59 11.73 8.57
N LYS A 51 18.40 11.68 7.51
CA LYS A 51 19.78 12.18 7.52
C LYS A 51 19.87 13.68 7.76
N SER A 52 18.90 14.45 7.27
CA SER A 52 18.85 15.91 7.50
C SER A 52 18.65 16.28 8.96
N LEU A 53 18.14 15.35 9.77
CA LEU A 53 17.86 15.55 11.19
C LEU A 53 18.87 14.83 12.11
N ALA A 54 19.76 14.02 11.56
CA ALA A 54 20.74 13.26 12.34
C ALA A 54 21.66 14.17 13.16
N GLU A 55 21.91 15.40 12.69
CA GLU A 55 22.73 16.40 13.39
C GLU A 55 21.96 17.18 14.47
N THR A 56 20.63 17.04 14.53
CA THR A 56 19.75 17.91 15.35
C THR A 56 19.35 17.30 16.69
N GLU A 57 19.90 16.15 17.12
CA GLU A 57 19.49 15.36 18.30
C GLU A 57 17.99 14.98 18.37
N ARG A 58 17.19 15.41 17.38
CA ARG A 58 15.76 15.17 17.29
C ARG A 58 15.46 13.72 16.91
N ILE A 59 16.38 13.06 16.21
CA ILE A 59 16.29 11.65 15.84
C ILE A 59 17.46 10.89 16.45
N VAL A 60 17.17 9.72 17.01
CA VAL A 60 18.15 8.75 17.50
C VAL A 60 18.19 7.58 16.52
N ILE A 61 19.37 7.30 15.96
CA ILE A 61 19.56 6.15 15.06
C ILE A 61 19.81 4.92 15.93
N GLU A 62 19.04 3.87 15.69
CA GLU A 62 19.11 2.60 16.43
C GLU A 62 19.03 2.80 17.96
N PRO A 63 17.90 3.30 18.47
CA PRO A 63 17.72 3.57 19.89
C PRO A 63 17.90 2.29 20.72
N VAL A 64 18.59 2.42 21.86
CA VAL A 64 18.88 1.29 22.75
C VAL A 64 17.59 0.86 23.44
N ARG A 65 17.27 -0.44 23.41
CA ARG A 65 16.01 -0.98 23.97
C ARG A 65 15.78 -0.62 25.44
N SER A 66 16.84 -0.46 26.23
CA SER A 66 16.75 -0.07 27.65
C SER A 66 16.27 1.38 27.87
N GLU A 67 16.41 2.25 26.87
CA GLU A 67 16.02 3.66 26.92
C GLU A 67 14.58 3.88 26.45
N ILE A 68 13.95 2.85 25.89
CA ILE A 68 12.59 2.91 25.35
C ILE A 68 11.61 2.40 26.41
N PRO A 69 10.53 3.14 26.72
CA PRO A 69 9.46 2.65 27.58
C PRO A 69 8.91 1.31 27.06
N LYS A 70 8.70 0.32 27.95
CA LYS A 70 8.26 -1.03 27.56
C LYS A 70 6.99 -1.03 26.71
N GLN A 71 6.04 -0.16 27.03
CA GLN A 71 4.78 -0.02 26.28
C GLN A 71 5.02 0.45 24.84
N GLU A 72 5.91 1.43 24.63
CA GLU A 72 6.26 1.92 23.30
C GLU A 72 7.04 0.88 22.50
N ALA A 73 7.93 0.13 23.16
CA ALA A 73 8.64 -0.98 22.52
C ALA A 73 7.69 -2.08 22.02
N GLU A 74 6.67 -2.45 22.80
CA GLU A 74 5.66 -3.43 22.36
C GLU A 74 4.74 -2.88 21.26
N ARG A 75 4.36 -1.60 21.34
CA ARG A 75 3.60 -0.93 20.28
C ARG A 75 4.36 -0.95 18.95
N PHE A 76 5.63 -0.56 18.98
CA PHE A 76 6.50 -0.59 17.80
C PHE A 76 6.68 -2.02 17.26
N ARG A 77 6.85 -3.01 18.13
CA ARG A 77 6.95 -4.41 17.72
C ARG A 77 5.69 -4.88 17.00
N LYS A 78 4.51 -4.47 17.47
CA LYS A 78 3.24 -4.79 16.80
C LYS A 78 3.15 -4.11 15.44
N GLU A 79 3.45 -2.81 15.36
CA GLU A 79 3.49 -2.06 14.09
C GLU A 79 4.42 -2.74 13.06
N LEU A 80 5.58 -3.23 13.50
CA LEU A 80 6.54 -3.93 12.65
C LEU A 80 6.00 -5.26 12.11
N ILE A 81 5.31 -6.05 12.94
CA ILE A 81 4.68 -7.31 12.54
C ILE A 81 3.56 -7.06 11.53
N ASP A 82 2.71 -6.08 11.79
CA ASP A 82 1.60 -5.71 10.90
C ASP A 82 2.15 -5.26 9.53
N GLN A 83 3.26 -4.51 9.53
CA GLN A 83 3.95 -4.08 8.32
C GLN A 83 4.59 -5.24 7.56
N GLU A 84 5.28 -6.15 8.24
CA GLU A 84 5.85 -7.36 7.64
C GLU A 84 4.77 -8.23 7.00
N HIS A 85 3.66 -8.43 7.72
CA HIS A 85 2.49 -9.16 7.20
C HIS A 85 1.95 -8.51 5.93
N ALA A 86 1.77 -7.19 5.92
CA ALA A 86 1.33 -6.47 4.72
C ALA A 86 2.28 -6.67 3.53
N LEU A 87 3.60 -6.66 3.76
CA LEU A 87 4.59 -6.89 2.69
C LEU A 87 4.51 -8.33 2.14
N PHE A 88 4.25 -9.33 2.99
CA PHE A 88 4.05 -10.71 2.53
C PHE A 88 2.77 -10.86 1.72
N MET A 89 1.66 -10.25 2.16
CA MET A 89 0.40 -10.26 1.43
C MET A 89 0.55 -9.63 0.04
N GLU A 90 1.25 -8.50 -0.05
CA GLU A 90 1.52 -7.84 -1.33
C GLU A 90 2.44 -8.67 -2.24
N ARG A 91 3.48 -9.28 -1.67
CA ARG A 91 4.33 -10.23 -2.41
C ARG A 91 3.51 -11.37 -2.99
N ASP A 92 2.66 -12.00 -2.18
CA ASP A 92 1.86 -13.15 -2.59
C ASP A 92 0.85 -12.75 -3.66
N PHE A 93 0.24 -11.57 -3.54
CA PHE A 93 -0.62 -10.99 -4.57
C PHE A 93 0.09 -10.85 -5.92
N ILE A 94 1.30 -10.30 -5.93
CA ILE A 94 2.12 -10.14 -7.14
C ILE A 94 2.48 -11.50 -7.73
N GLN A 95 2.94 -12.43 -6.89
CA GLN A 95 3.35 -13.77 -7.32
C GLN A 95 2.20 -14.57 -7.93
N LEU A 96 1.04 -14.60 -7.27
CA LEU A 96 -0.15 -15.28 -7.77
C LEU A 96 -0.65 -14.63 -9.08
N SER A 97 -0.63 -13.30 -9.17
CA SER A 97 -1.01 -12.59 -10.40
C SER A 97 -0.07 -12.90 -11.57
N GLN A 98 1.22 -12.99 -11.32
CA GLN A 98 2.20 -13.39 -12.33
C GLN A 98 1.98 -14.84 -12.78
N GLN A 99 1.74 -15.76 -11.84
CA GLN A 99 1.41 -17.15 -12.16
C GLN A 99 0.12 -17.26 -12.99
N LEU A 100 -0.90 -16.43 -12.73
CA LEU A 100 -2.11 -16.38 -13.56
C LEU A 100 -1.79 -16.04 -15.02
N ARG A 101 -0.94 -15.01 -15.24
CA ARG A 101 -0.53 -14.59 -16.58
C ARG A 101 0.18 -15.73 -17.32
N GLU A 102 1.04 -16.48 -16.62
CA GLU A 102 1.76 -17.62 -17.18
C GLU A 102 0.87 -18.84 -17.46
N CYS A 103 -0.21 -19.02 -16.68
CA CYS A 103 -1.15 -20.14 -16.86
C CYS A 103 -2.05 -20.02 -18.09
N LEU A 104 -2.21 -18.82 -18.64
CA LEU A 104 -3.18 -18.52 -19.69
C LEU A 104 -2.49 -18.13 -21.00
N GLY A 105 -1.40 -18.83 -21.31
CA GLY A 105 -0.59 -18.60 -22.50
C GLY A 105 -1.35 -18.83 -23.82
N LEU A 106 -0.84 -18.23 -24.89
CA LEU A 106 -1.48 -18.25 -26.20
C LEU A 106 -1.55 -19.66 -26.83
N GLY A 107 -0.55 -20.50 -26.60
CA GLY A 107 -0.42 -21.83 -27.20
C GLY A 107 -1.21 -22.93 -26.48
N CYS A 108 -1.39 -22.82 -25.16
CA CYS A 108 -2.27 -23.68 -24.37
C CYS A 108 -2.53 -23.04 -23.00
N ALA A 109 -3.70 -23.29 -22.41
CA ALA A 109 -4.06 -22.77 -21.10
C ALA A 109 -4.11 -23.89 -20.04
N LYS A 110 -3.43 -23.66 -18.91
CA LYS A 110 -3.46 -24.52 -17.72
C LYS A 110 -4.64 -24.12 -16.83
N VAL A 111 -5.86 -24.34 -17.31
CA VAL A 111 -7.11 -23.88 -16.69
C VAL A 111 -7.28 -24.38 -15.24
N GLY A 112 -6.91 -25.62 -14.96
CA GLY A 112 -6.99 -26.18 -13.61
C GLY A 112 -6.05 -25.48 -12.61
N LEU A 113 -4.87 -25.05 -13.06
CA LEU A 113 -3.93 -24.29 -12.24
C LEU A 113 -4.44 -22.85 -12.04
N CYS A 114 -4.96 -22.21 -13.10
CA CYS A 114 -5.60 -20.90 -13.01
C CYS A 114 -6.70 -20.87 -11.93
N LEU A 115 -7.58 -21.88 -11.91
CA LEU A 115 -8.65 -21.96 -10.90
C LEU A 115 -8.12 -22.09 -9.46
N LYS A 116 -7.03 -22.85 -9.25
CA LYS A 116 -6.39 -22.95 -7.92
C LYS A 116 -5.79 -21.63 -7.48
N ILE A 117 -5.10 -20.93 -8.38
CA ILE A 117 -4.50 -19.63 -8.09
C ILE A 117 -5.59 -18.59 -7.79
N LEU A 118 -6.69 -18.60 -8.55
CA LEU A 118 -7.84 -17.74 -8.29
C LEU A 118 -8.49 -18.01 -6.92
N ASP A 119 -8.46 -19.24 -6.44
CA ASP A 119 -8.95 -19.56 -5.10
C ASP A 119 -8.04 -18.97 -4.02
N GLN A 120 -6.73 -19.16 -4.15
CA GLN A 120 -5.73 -18.57 -3.26
C GLN A 120 -5.81 -17.03 -3.23
N LEU A 121 -6.07 -16.39 -4.39
CA LEU A 121 -6.20 -14.94 -4.46
C LEU A 121 -7.40 -14.36 -3.71
N LYS A 122 -8.46 -15.16 -3.47
CA LYS A 122 -9.62 -14.68 -2.68
C LYS A 122 -9.26 -14.49 -1.22
N ASP A 123 -8.33 -15.29 -0.71
CA ASP A 123 -7.92 -15.29 0.68
C ASP A 123 -6.88 -14.19 0.98
N VAL A 124 -6.38 -13.51 -0.06
CA VAL A 124 -5.46 -12.40 0.10
C VAL A 124 -6.22 -11.14 0.53
N GLU A 125 -6.08 -10.75 1.79
CA GLU A 125 -6.58 -9.49 2.33
C GLU A 125 -5.78 -8.29 1.80
N LEU A 126 -6.33 -7.62 0.79
CA LEU A 126 -5.72 -6.48 0.13
C LEU A 126 -6.24 -5.15 0.67
N ASN A 127 -5.38 -4.13 0.65
CA ASN A 127 -5.77 -2.75 0.90
C ASN A 127 -5.63 -1.89 -0.37
N LYS A 128 -6.16 -0.65 -0.34
CA LYS A 128 -6.14 0.27 -1.49
C LYS A 128 -4.72 0.53 -1.99
N LEU A 129 -3.78 0.77 -1.08
CA LEU A 129 -2.41 1.14 -1.40
C LEU A 129 -1.66 0.01 -2.12
N MET A 130 -1.87 -1.25 -1.74
CA MET A 130 -1.32 -2.42 -2.45
C MET A 130 -1.83 -2.48 -3.90
N LEU A 131 -3.10 -2.16 -4.13
CA LEU A 131 -3.66 -2.13 -5.49
C LEU A 131 -3.07 -0.98 -6.32
N LEU A 132 -2.94 0.22 -5.73
CA LEU A 132 -2.35 1.38 -6.40
C LEU A 132 -0.88 1.14 -6.81
N ARG A 133 -0.13 0.40 -5.98
CA ARG A 133 1.24 -0.01 -6.27
C ARG A 133 1.35 -1.04 -7.39
N ASN A 134 0.36 -1.92 -7.51
CA ASN A 134 0.37 -3.06 -8.42
C ASN A 134 -0.80 -3.01 -9.42
N PRO A 135 -0.91 -1.95 -10.25
CA PRO A 135 -2.05 -1.76 -11.14
C PRO A 135 -2.16 -2.86 -12.21
N GLU A 136 -1.04 -3.46 -12.60
CA GLU A 136 -1.01 -4.60 -13.53
C GLU A 136 -1.77 -5.81 -12.99
N CYS A 137 -1.70 -6.07 -11.67
CA CYS A 137 -2.43 -7.18 -11.05
C CYS A 137 -3.94 -6.94 -11.09
N VAL A 138 -4.37 -5.69 -10.91
CA VAL A 138 -5.77 -5.27 -11.07
C VAL A 138 -6.22 -5.43 -12.53
N ASP A 139 -5.37 -5.08 -13.50
CA ASP A 139 -5.69 -5.27 -14.91
C ASP A 139 -5.82 -6.74 -15.30
N ILE A 140 -4.92 -7.60 -14.82
CA ILE A 140 -5.02 -9.06 -15.03
C ILE A 140 -6.40 -9.55 -14.57
N MET A 141 -6.80 -9.20 -13.35
CA MET A 141 -8.11 -9.60 -12.82
C MET A 141 -9.27 -9.02 -13.65
N ARG A 142 -9.14 -7.77 -14.11
CA ARG A 142 -10.12 -7.11 -14.99
C ARG A 142 -10.32 -7.89 -16.29
N GLN A 143 -9.22 -8.29 -16.94
CA GLN A 143 -9.21 -9.01 -18.20
C GLN A 143 -9.82 -10.43 -18.03
N LEU A 144 -9.54 -11.10 -16.92
CA LEU A 144 -10.06 -12.45 -16.66
C LEU A 144 -11.58 -12.55 -16.58
N ARG A 145 -12.27 -11.45 -16.27
CA ARG A 145 -13.75 -11.39 -16.31
C ARG A 145 -14.32 -11.63 -17.71
N HIS A 146 -13.51 -11.45 -18.75
CA HIS A 146 -13.86 -11.66 -20.14
C HIS A 146 -13.10 -12.83 -20.77
N TYR A 147 -12.50 -13.70 -19.95
CA TYR A 147 -11.69 -14.81 -20.44
C TYR A 147 -12.51 -15.82 -21.26
N VAL A 148 -12.06 -16.06 -22.50
CA VAL A 148 -12.65 -17.01 -23.45
C VAL A 148 -11.65 -18.01 -24.03
N GLY A 149 -10.35 -17.84 -23.74
CA GLY A 149 -9.27 -18.65 -24.33
C GLY A 149 -9.08 -18.43 -25.83
N ASN A 150 -8.16 -19.20 -26.42
CA ASN A 150 -7.84 -19.15 -27.85
C ASN A 150 -8.29 -20.45 -28.53
N LEU A 151 -9.59 -20.73 -28.47
CA LEU A 151 -10.17 -21.98 -28.97
C LEU A 151 -9.83 -22.24 -30.45
N ASP A 152 -9.84 -21.18 -31.28
CA ASP A 152 -9.51 -21.25 -32.70
C ASP A 152 -8.07 -21.76 -32.96
N LEU A 153 -7.14 -21.45 -32.04
CA LEU A 153 -5.74 -21.86 -32.15
C LEU A 153 -5.49 -23.25 -31.57
N TRP A 154 -6.16 -23.60 -30.47
CA TRP A 154 -5.90 -24.85 -29.75
C TRP A 154 -6.46 -26.08 -30.45
N LYS A 155 -7.42 -25.92 -31.37
CA LYS A 155 -8.00 -27.01 -32.19
C LYS A 155 -8.39 -28.23 -31.33
N MET A 156 -9.06 -27.96 -30.21
CA MET A 156 -9.50 -29.00 -29.27
C MET A 156 -10.61 -29.86 -29.90
N ASP A 157 -10.81 -31.06 -29.36
CA ASP A 157 -12.02 -31.82 -29.72
C ASP A 157 -13.28 -31.18 -29.10
N LYS A 158 -14.45 -31.59 -29.57
CA LYS A 158 -15.72 -31.00 -29.12
C LYS A 158 -15.97 -31.16 -27.62
N ASN A 159 -15.52 -32.26 -27.02
CA ASN A 159 -15.75 -32.56 -25.61
C ASN A 159 -14.85 -31.72 -24.72
N ASP A 160 -13.57 -31.63 -25.08
CA ASP A 160 -12.57 -30.79 -24.42
C ASP A 160 -12.90 -29.31 -24.56
N GLU A 161 -13.41 -28.87 -25.72
CA GLU A 161 -13.87 -27.50 -25.94
C GLU A 161 -15.07 -27.16 -25.02
N GLU A 162 -16.03 -28.08 -24.89
CA GLU A 162 -17.19 -27.87 -24.01
C GLU A 162 -16.77 -27.78 -22.54
N GLU A 163 -15.89 -28.68 -22.09
CA GLU A 163 -15.33 -28.66 -20.73
C GLU A 163 -14.52 -27.37 -20.48
N PHE A 164 -13.72 -26.93 -21.46
CA PHE A 164 -13.02 -25.67 -21.38
C PHE A 164 -13.99 -24.49 -21.20
N LYS A 165 -15.06 -24.41 -21.99
CA LYS A 165 -16.06 -23.33 -21.90
C LYS A 165 -16.74 -23.29 -20.52
N LYS A 166 -17.03 -24.46 -19.93
CA LYS A 166 -17.55 -24.55 -18.56
C LYS A 166 -16.56 -23.95 -17.56
N ARG A 167 -15.29 -24.34 -17.63
CA ARG A 167 -14.25 -23.80 -16.73
C ARG A 167 -13.94 -22.32 -16.95
N ALA A 168 -13.93 -21.86 -18.19
CA ALA A 168 -13.76 -20.43 -18.52
C ALA A 168 -14.89 -19.59 -17.91
N THR A 169 -16.11 -20.12 -17.85
CA THR A 169 -17.24 -19.46 -17.16
C THR A 169 -17.00 -19.36 -15.65
N ILE A 170 -16.43 -20.40 -15.03
CA ILE A 170 -16.04 -20.36 -13.61
C ILE A 170 -14.94 -19.31 -13.38
N ILE A 171 -13.90 -19.27 -14.23
CA ILE A 171 -12.84 -18.25 -14.18
C ILE A 171 -13.45 -16.84 -14.20
N ARG A 172 -14.34 -16.56 -15.15
CA ARG A 172 -15.00 -15.25 -15.27
C ARG A 172 -15.78 -14.90 -14.00
N LYS A 173 -16.54 -15.85 -13.46
CA LYS A 173 -17.34 -15.64 -12.23
C LYS A 173 -16.44 -15.34 -11.02
N VAL A 174 -15.41 -16.15 -10.80
CA VAL A 174 -14.48 -15.97 -9.67
C VAL A 174 -13.71 -14.65 -9.80
N SER A 175 -13.20 -14.36 -10.99
CA SER A 175 -12.46 -13.12 -11.25
C SER A 175 -13.34 -11.89 -11.10
N THR A 176 -14.63 -11.99 -11.43
CA THR A 176 -15.60 -10.91 -11.19
C THR A 176 -15.76 -10.67 -9.69
N GLY A 177 -15.93 -11.73 -8.89
CA GLY A 177 -16.02 -11.60 -7.44
C GLY A 177 -14.79 -10.92 -6.82
N ILE A 178 -13.57 -11.33 -7.21
CA ILE A 178 -12.33 -10.69 -6.74
C ILE A 178 -12.26 -9.23 -7.21
N TYR A 179 -12.59 -8.95 -8.46
CA TYR A 179 -12.59 -7.57 -8.96
C TYR A 179 -13.61 -6.67 -8.27
N ASP A 180 -14.75 -7.23 -7.83
CA ASP A 180 -15.76 -6.50 -7.06
C ASP A 180 -15.29 -6.21 -5.62
N THR A 181 -14.40 -7.02 -5.03
CA THR A 181 -13.75 -6.64 -3.76
C THR A 181 -12.84 -5.43 -3.95
N PHE A 182 -12.15 -5.32 -5.10
CA PHE A 182 -11.36 -4.13 -5.42
C PHE A 182 -12.23 -2.88 -5.50
N LYS A 183 -13.39 -2.95 -6.16
CA LYS A 183 -14.35 -1.83 -6.21
C LYS A 183 -14.82 -1.42 -4.81
N THR A 184 -15.15 -2.42 -3.98
CA THR A 184 -15.58 -2.20 -2.59
C THR A 184 -14.49 -1.49 -1.80
N LEU A 185 -13.22 -1.89 -1.95
CA LEU A 185 -12.11 -1.22 -1.30
C LEU A 185 -12.06 0.27 -1.66
N PHE A 186 -12.32 0.65 -2.91
CA PHE A 186 -12.29 2.05 -3.33
C PHE A 186 -13.59 2.83 -3.11
N ASN A 187 -14.64 2.19 -2.56
CA ASN A 187 -15.99 2.77 -2.41
C ASN A 187 -16.56 3.30 -3.73
N THR A 188 -16.27 2.64 -4.85
CA THR A 188 -16.72 3.12 -6.16
C THR A 188 -18.24 3.01 -6.30
N ASP A 189 -18.87 4.07 -6.80
CA ASP A 189 -20.31 4.05 -7.11
C ASP A 189 -20.60 2.99 -8.19
N PRO A 190 -21.62 2.12 -8.01
CA PRO A 190 -22.02 1.15 -9.03
C PRO A 190 -22.27 1.71 -10.43
N LYS A 191 -22.58 3.01 -10.55
CA LYS A 191 -22.83 3.71 -11.82
C LYS A 191 -21.54 4.19 -12.49
N GLU A 192 -20.43 4.24 -11.78
CA GLU A 192 -19.16 4.74 -12.28
C GLU A 192 -18.27 3.63 -12.81
N ASN A 193 -17.39 4.00 -13.75
CA ASN A 193 -16.41 3.05 -14.28
C ASN A 193 -15.19 3.00 -13.36
N PHE A 194 -15.19 2.01 -12.46
CA PHE A 194 -14.09 1.76 -11.53
C PHE A 194 -12.71 1.75 -12.20
N TRP A 195 -12.56 1.17 -13.39
CA TRP A 195 -11.25 1.09 -14.02
C TRP A 195 -10.69 2.47 -14.36
N ILE A 196 -11.54 3.37 -14.87
CA ILE A 196 -11.15 4.74 -15.21
C ILE A 196 -10.75 5.48 -13.92
N GLU A 197 -11.60 5.43 -12.89
CA GLU A 197 -11.34 6.06 -11.60
C GLU A 197 -10.04 5.53 -10.97
N PHE A 198 -9.84 4.21 -10.99
CA PHE A 198 -8.65 3.55 -10.49
C PHE A 198 -7.39 4.01 -11.24
N CYS A 199 -7.42 4.09 -12.57
CA CYS A 199 -6.30 4.58 -13.35
C CYS A 199 -5.93 6.03 -13.00
N GLU A 200 -6.91 6.91 -12.75
CA GLU A 200 -6.64 8.27 -12.28
C GLU A 200 -6.00 8.25 -10.87
N LYS A 201 -6.52 7.45 -9.94
CA LYS A 201 -5.91 7.28 -8.60
C LYS A 201 -4.47 6.74 -8.69
N VAL A 202 -4.17 5.84 -9.63
CA VAL A 202 -2.81 5.35 -9.89
C VAL A 202 -1.89 6.46 -10.41
N LYS A 203 -2.38 7.37 -11.26
CA LYS A 203 -1.60 8.53 -11.72
C LYS A 203 -1.28 9.46 -10.55
N VAL A 204 -2.27 9.76 -9.70
CA VAL A 204 -2.08 10.56 -8.48
C VAL A 204 -1.05 9.90 -7.55
N TYR A 205 -1.19 8.59 -7.29
CA TYR A 205 -0.24 7.82 -6.50
C TYR A 205 1.19 7.96 -7.03
N LYS A 206 1.39 7.73 -8.34
CA LYS A 206 2.71 7.84 -8.97
C LYS A 206 3.27 9.26 -8.85
N ALA A 207 2.45 10.29 -9.11
CA ALA A 207 2.86 11.68 -8.99
C ALA A 207 3.31 12.03 -7.57
N TYR A 208 2.53 11.65 -6.55
CA TYR A 208 2.83 11.97 -5.15
C TYR A 208 4.01 11.18 -4.61
N THR A 209 4.29 9.99 -5.15
CA THR A 209 5.39 9.13 -4.70
C THR A 209 6.65 9.20 -5.58
N THR A 210 6.68 10.04 -6.62
CA THR A 210 7.80 10.11 -7.58
C THR A 210 9.14 10.44 -6.92
N ARG A 211 9.14 11.28 -5.87
CA ARG A 211 10.36 11.73 -5.17
C ARG A 211 10.70 10.89 -3.94
N ILE A 212 9.87 9.90 -3.63
CA ILE A 212 10.06 9.02 -2.49
C ILE A 212 11.00 7.89 -2.91
N ASN A 213 11.98 7.55 -2.07
CA ASN A 213 12.88 6.46 -2.37
C ASN A 213 12.12 5.12 -2.48
N ASP A 214 12.64 4.17 -3.27
CA ASP A 214 11.92 2.94 -3.57
C ASP A 214 11.62 2.09 -2.32
N ASN A 215 12.57 2.00 -1.40
CA ASN A 215 12.40 1.24 -0.15
C ASN A 215 11.25 1.80 0.69
N LEU A 216 11.21 3.11 0.90
CA LEU A 216 10.18 3.78 1.69
C LEU A 216 8.83 3.69 0.98
N ARG A 217 8.81 3.79 -0.36
CA ARG A 217 7.59 3.64 -1.16
C ARG A 217 6.97 2.24 -0.99
N ILE A 218 7.79 1.18 -0.93
CA ILE A 218 7.35 -0.20 -0.69
C ILE A 218 6.89 -0.38 0.77
N THR A 219 7.61 0.19 1.74
CA THR A 219 7.28 0.01 3.16
C THR A 219 6.17 0.94 3.66
N MET A 220 5.75 1.92 2.85
CA MET A 220 4.74 2.92 3.20
C MET A 220 3.43 2.25 3.64
N SER A 221 2.87 2.66 4.78
CA SER A 221 1.56 2.19 5.22
C SER A 221 0.42 2.95 4.53
N GLN A 222 -0.80 2.39 4.54
CA GLN A 222 -2.00 3.09 4.05
C GLN A 222 -2.16 4.45 4.74
N GLN A 223 -1.98 4.49 6.06
CA GLN A 223 -2.08 5.72 6.85
C GLN A 223 -1.03 6.77 6.43
N SER A 224 0.21 6.34 6.19
CA SER A 224 1.28 7.24 5.74
C SER A 224 0.96 7.83 4.37
N TYR A 225 0.41 7.02 3.47
CA TYR A 225 -0.04 7.48 2.15
C TYR A 225 -1.24 8.43 2.24
N ASP A 226 -2.23 8.13 3.06
CA ASP A 226 -3.40 8.99 3.23
C ASP A 226 -3.01 10.37 3.78
N ASN A 227 -2.03 10.42 4.69
CA ASN A 227 -1.46 11.67 5.18
C ASN A 227 -0.69 12.42 4.08
N LEU A 228 0.12 11.72 3.27
CA LEU A 228 0.80 12.33 2.12
C LEU A 228 -0.20 12.97 1.15
N VAL A 229 -1.31 12.29 0.86
CA VAL A 229 -2.36 12.80 -0.01
C VAL A 229 -2.99 14.07 0.57
N LYS A 230 -3.31 14.08 1.87
CA LYS A 230 -3.85 15.28 2.55
C LYS A 230 -2.89 16.46 2.42
N THR A 231 -1.62 16.28 2.77
CA THR A 231 -0.62 17.34 2.68
C THR A 231 -0.46 17.86 1.26
N LYS A 232 -0.43 16.99 0.25
CA LYS A 232 -0.31 17.38 -1.16
C LYS A 232 -1.52 18.15 -1.66
N ASN A 233 -2.72 17.79 -1.21
CA ASN A 233 -3.93 18.52 -1.57
C ASN A 233 -3.95 19.93 -0.94
N GLU A 234 -3.57 20.04 0.34
CA GLU A 234 -3.46 21.35 1.02
C GLU A 234 -2.40 22.26 0.38
N GLU A 235 -1.27 21.71 -0.09
CA GLU A 235 -0.25 22.45 -0.84
C GLU A 235 -0.80 22.99 -2.17
N ASN A 236 -1.57 22.17 -2.89
CA ASN A 236 -2.15 22.55 -4.18
C ASN A 236 -3.20 23.66 -4.00
N GLU A 237 -4.09 23.55 -3.02
CA GLU A 237 -5.10 24.57 -2.70
C GLU A 237 -4.47 25.94 -2.38
N LYS A 238 -3.41 25.96 -1.56
CA LYS A 238 -2.66 27.19 -1.24
C LYS A 238 -1.96 27.80 -2.45
N SER A 239 -1.48 26.97 -3.38
CA SER A 239 -0.81 27.45 -4.60
C SER A 239 -1.80 28.08 -5.59
N GLU A 240 -3.04 27.59 -5.63
CA GLU A 240 -4.10 28.14 -6.47
C GLU A 240 -4.70 29.44 -5.91
N GLU A 241 -4.76 29.59 -4.59
CA GLU A 241 -5.17 30.85 -3.94
C GLU A 241 -4.08 31.93 -4.07
N GLY A 242 -2.81 31.56 -3.95
CA GLY A 242 -1.68 32.48 -4.13
C GLY A 242 -1.50 32.98 -5.57
N ALA A 243 -1.94 32.21 -6.58
CA ALA A 243 -1.88 32.61 -7.99
C ALA A 243 -3.03 33.53 -8.43
N LYS A 244 -4.06 33.72 -7.59
CA LYS A 244 -5.21 34.59 -7.85
C LYS A 244 -5.11 35.98 -7.23
N ASN A 245 -4.02 36.27 -6.51
CA ASN A 245 -3.73 37.56 -5.87
C ASN A 245 -2.56 38.29 -6.54
#